data_AF-A0A5B8UVR1-F1
#
_entry.id   AF-A0A5B8UVR1-F1
#
_cell.length_a   1.000
_cell.length_b   1.000
_cell.length_c   1.000
_cell.angle_alpha   90.00
_cell.angle_beta   90.00
_cell.angle_gamma   90.00
#
_symmetry.space_group_name_H-M   'P 1'
#
loop_
_entity.id
_entity.type
_entity.pdbx_description
1 polymer ?
#
loop_
_entity_poly.entity_id
_entity_poly.type
_entity_poly.pdbx_seq_one_letter_code
_entity_poly.pdbx_strand_id
1 'polypeptide(L)' 'MGSHQQAGLGDQVPPVWEHVLIFFDQAGLPETEARRFYQHYQEMQWQGLKGGLIRNWKTKAQEWIWEIKLRNPYLRIK' A
#
# COMPACT_ATOMS: atom_id res chain seq x y z
N MET A 1 -23.97 17.00 -14.70
CA MET A 1 -23.63 15.92 -13.75
C MET A 1 -22.12 15.93 -13.59
N GLY A 2 -21.62 16.47 -12.48
CA GLY A 2 -20.18 16.63 -12.26
C GLY A 2 -19.59 15.36 -11.64
N SER A 3 -19.08 14.46 -12.47
CA SER A 3 -18.30 13.32 -11.99
C SER A 3 -16.86 13.77 -11.74
N HIS A 4 -16.65 14.46 -10.61
CA HIS A 4 -15.31 14.80 -10.14
C HIS A 4 -14.53 13.52 -9.76
N GLN A 5 -13.55 13.20 -10.61
CA GLN A 5 -12.21 12.72 -10.26
C GLN A 5 -12.11 11.84 -8.99
N GLN A 6 -12.19 10.52 -9.14
CA GLN A 6 -11.76 9.56 -8.12
C GLN A 6 -10.26 9.23 -8.21
N ALA A 7 -9.44 10.17 -8.68
CA ALA A 7 -7.98 10.03 -8.69
C ALA A 7 -7.44 10.35 -7.28
N GLY A 8 -7.41 9.35 -6.41
CA GLY A 8 -6.90 9.51 -5.03
C GLY A 8 -7.35 8.43 -4.04
N LEU A 9 -8.34 7.61 -4.39
CA LEU A 9 -8.89 6.61 -3.47
C LEU A 9 -8.00 5.38 -3.26
N GLY A 10 -7.04 5.13 -4.14
CA GLY A 10 -6.23 3.90 -4.11
C GLY A 10 -6.73 2.81 -5.05
N ASP A 11 -7.70 3.13 -5.92
CA ASP A 11 -8.31 2.16 -6.85
C ASP A 11 -7.56 2.02 -8.19
N GLN A 12 -6.48 2.79 -8.38
CA GLN A 12 -5.57 2.63 -9.52
C GLN A 12 -4.53 1.57 -9.18
N VAL A 13 -4.72 0.38 -9.77
CA VAL A 13 -3.85 -0.78 -9.61
C VAL A 13 -3.36 -1.21 -10.99
N PRO A 14 -2.05 -1.31 -11.22
CA PRO A 14 -0.97 -1.06 -10.26
C PRO A 14 -0.82 0.43 -9.89
N PRO A 15 -0.46 0.75 -8.64
CA PRO A 15 -0.15 2.11 -8.24
C PRO A 15 1.16 2.61 -8.85
N VAL A 16 1.29 3.93 -8.93
CA VAL A 16 2.57 4.58 -9.21
C VAL A 16 3.49 4.38 -8.00
N TRP A 17 4.75 3.98 -8.26
CA TRP A 17 5.76 3.75 -7.22
C TRP A 17 5.92 4.95 -6.27
N GLU A 18 5.94 6.17 -6.79
CA GLU A 18 6.03 7.41 -6.00
C GLU A 18 4.87 7.55 -4.99
N HIS A 19 3.65 7.15 -5.36
CA HIS A 19 2.52 7.17 -4.42
C HIS A 19 2.69 6.17 -3.28
N VAL A 20 3.25 4.99 -3.56
CA VAL A 20 3.55 3.98 -2.55
C VAL A 20 4.64 4.48 -1.61
N LEU A 21 5.71 5.08 -2.16
CA LEU A 21 6.77 5.69 -1.37
C LEU A 21 6.25 6.74 -0.39
N ILE A 22 5.49 7.73 -0.90
CA ILE A 22 4.93 8.81 -0.07
C ILE A 22 4.01 8.23 1.02
N PHE A 23 3.22 7.19 0.69
CA PHE A 23 2.31 6.58 1.66
C PHE A 23 3.04 5.92 2.83
N PHE A 24 4.14 5.22 2.56
CA PHE A 24 4.95 4.56 3.57
C PHE A 24 5.81 5.55 4.37
N ASP A 25 6.34 6.58 3.71
CA ASP A 25 7.06 7.69 4.36
C ASP A 25 6.16 8.42 5.37
N GLN A 26 4.93 8.77 4.97
CA GLN A 26 3.93 9.36 5.87
C GLN A 26 3.57 8.46 7.05
N ALA A 27 3.69 7.14 6.90
CA ALA A 27 3.46 6.17 7.97
C ALA A 27 4.67 5.99 8.92
N GLY A 28 5.79 6.65 8.62
CA GLY A 28 7.05 6.55 9.35
C GLY A 28 7.84 5.27 9.04
N LEU A 29 7.58 4.63 7.91
CA LEU A 29 8.31 3.44 7.47
C LEU A 29 9.38 3.79 6.42
N PRO A 30 10.52 3.08 6.41
CA PRO A 30 11.56 3.33 5.42
C PRO A 30 11.13 2.86 4.03
N GLU A 31 11.75 3.45 2.99
CA GLU A 31 11.56 3.05 1.59
C GLU A 31 11.71 1.53 1.37
N THR A 32 12.60 0.86 2.11
CA THR A 32 12.79 -0.59 2.02
C THR A 32 11.49 -1.36 2.23
N GLU A 33 10.63 -0.92 3.15
CA GLU A 33 9.33 -1.55 3.40
C GLU A 33 8.32 -1.23 2.30
N ALA A 34 8.32 0.00 1.77
CA ALA A 34 7.53 0.36 0.61
C ALA A 34 7.88 -0.51 -0.61
N ARG A 35 9.18 -0.76 -0.82
CA ARG A 35 9.69 -1.58 -1.92
C ARG A 35 9.26 -3.03 -1.77
N ARG A 36 9.37 -3.59 -0.56
CA ARG A 36 8.91 -4.95 -0.24
C ARG A 36 7.43 -5.12 -0.54
N PHE A 37 6.60 -4.17 -0.10
CA PHE A 37 5.18 -4.15 -0.40
C PHE A 37 4.93 -4.13 -1.92
N TYR A 38 5.55 -3.19 -2.64
CA TYR A 38 5.33 -3.03 -4.08
C TYR A 38 5.75 -4.28 -4.87
N GLN A 39 6.91 -4.85 -4.55
CA GLN A 39 7.41 -6.07 -5.18
C GLN A 39 6.49 -7.27 -4.91
N HIS A 40 6.08 -7.47 -3.66
CA HIS A 40 5.19 -8.56 -3.27
C HIS A 40 3.89 -8.55 -4.09
N TYR A 41 3.24 -7.38 -4.19
CA TYR A 41 2.01 -7.25 -4.96
C TYR A 41 2.25 -7.24 -6.47
N GLN A 42 3.42 -6.79 -6.95
CA GLN A 42 3.77 -6.89 -8.37
C GLN A 42 3.93 -8.35 -8.82
N GLU A 43 4.57 -9.19 -8.01
CA GLU A 43 4.72 -10.63 -8.29
C GLU A 43 3.37 -11.37 -8.28
N MET A 44 2.46 -10.94 -7.40
CA MET A 44 1.08 -11.43 -7.35
C MET A 44 0.18 -10.81 -8.43
N GLN A 45 0.72 -10.03 -9.36
CA GLN A 45 -0.03 -9.28 -10.38
C GLN A 45 -1.17 -8.43 -9.78
N TRP A 46 -0.96 -7.94 -8.56
CA TRP A 46 -1.92 -7.22 -7.74
C TRP A 46 -3.24 -7.97 -7.54
N GLN A 47 -3.21 -9.29 -7.53
CA GLN A 47 -4.35 -10.16 -7.27
C GLN A 47 -4.46 -10.45 -5.76
N GLY A 48 -5.68 -10.46 -5.25
CA GLY A 48 -5.99 -10.88 -3.89
C GLY A 48 -6.10 -12.40 -3.77
N LEU A 49 -6.24 -12.89 -2.54
CA LEU A 49 -6.32 -14.32 -2.18
C LEU A 49 -7.43 -15.11 -2.89
N LYS A 50 -8.46 -14.44 -3.41
CA LYS A 50 -9.56 -15.08 -4.16
C LYS A 50 -9.41 -14.97 -5.69
N GLY A 51 -8.23 -14.61 -6.19
CA GLY A 51 -7.95 -14.45 -7.62
C GLY A 51 -8.52 -13.18 -8.25
N GLY A 52 -9.18 -12.31 -7.48
CA GLY A 52 -9.66 -11.01 -7.95
C GLY A 52 -8.61 -9.92 -7.81
N LEU A 53 -8.52 -8.99 -8.78
CA LEU A 53 -7.66 -7.81 -8.68
C LEU A 53 -7.96 -7.05 -7.38
N ILE A 54 -6.91 -6.63 -6.68
CA ILE A 54 -7.04 -5.80 -5.50
C ILE A 54 -7.74 -4.52 -5.89
N ARG A 55 -8.85 -4.26 -5.22
CA ARG A 55 -9.68 -3.10 -5.51
C ARG A 55 -9.05 -1.81 -5.02
N ASN A 56 -8.27 -1.88 -3.94
CA ASN A 56 -7.64 -0.73 -3.31
C ASN A 56 -6.27 -1.08 -2.73
N TRP A 57 -5.20 -0.57 -3.34
CA TRP A 57 -3.84 -0.85 -2.88
C TRP A 57 -3.51 -0.13 -1.57
N LYS A 58 -4.17 0.99 -1.25
CA LYS A 58 -3.92 1.73 0.00
C LYS A 58 -4.41 0.92 1.20
N THR A 59 -5.56 0.24 1.08
CA THR A 59 -6.02 -0.69 2.13
C THR A 59 -4.99 -1.78 2.38
N LYS A 60 -4.44 -2.36 1.30
CA LYS A 60 -3.37 -3.37 1.42
C LYS A 60 -2.08 -2.79 2.03
N ALA A 61 -1.71 -1.57 1.69
CA ALA A 61 -0.58 -0.89 2.28
C ALA A 61 -0.80 -0.61 3.79
N GLN A 62 -2.01 -0.21 4.20
CA GLN A 62 -2.34 -0.02 5.62
C GLN A 62 -2.26 -1.33 6.40
N GLU A 63 -2.80 -2.43 5.86
CA GLU A 63 -2.67 -3.76 6.47
C GLU A 63 -1.18 -4.12 6.64
N TRP A 64 -0.38 -3.94 5.60
CA TRP A 64 1.06 -4.20 5.62
C TRP A 64 1.80 -3.38 6.69
N ILE A 65 1.52 -2.07 6.76
CA ILE A 65 2.09 -1.17 7.79
C ILE A 65 1.70 -1.64 9.19
N TRP A 66 0.44 -2.04 9.37
CA TRP A 66 -0.09 -2.49 10.66
C TRP A 66 0.60 -3.79 11.10
N GLU A 67 0.80 -4.75 10.20
CA GLU A 67 1.53 -5.99 10.47
C GLU A 67 3.00 -5.74 10.84
N ILE A 68 3.69 -4.83 10.13
CA ILE A 68 5.06 -4.44 10.48
C ILE A 68 5.13 -3.85 11.89
N LYS A 69 4.23 -2.91 12.21
CA LYS A 69 4.20 -2.25 13.53
C LYS A 69 3.82 -3.23 14.65
N LEU A 70 2.97 -4.22 14.36
CA LEU A 70 2.63 -5.29 15.30
C LEU A 70 3.83 -6.22 15.54
N ARG A 71 4.53 -6.61 14.47
CA ARG A 71 5.68 -7.51 14.54
C ARG A 71 6.92 -6.86 15.17
N ASN A 72 7.06 -5.55 15.03
CA ASN A 72 8.19 -4.79 15.57
C ASN A 72 7.73 -3.72 16.57
N PRO A 73 7.63 -4.03 17.87
CA PRO A 73 7.11 -3.11 18.88
C PRO A 73 7.95 -1.83 19.03
N TYR A 74 9.19 -1.81 18.55
CA TYR A 74 10.06 -0.62 18.54
C TYR A 74 9.65 0.44 17.50
N LEU A 75 8.80 0.10 16.52
CA LEU A 75 8.23 1.07 15.56
C LEU A 75 6.95 1.73 16.10
N ARG A 76 6.52 1.38 17.32
CA ARG A 76 5.31 1.88 17.96
C ARG A 76 5.56 3.12 18.84
N ILE A 77 6.83 3.50 19.01
CA ILE A 77 7.27 4.62 19.84
C ILE A 77 7.75 5.76 18.94
N LYS A 78 6.87 6.72 18.68
CA LYS A 78 7.20 8.10 18.33
C LYS A 78 6.05 9.00 18.74
#